data_AF-K0I0V6-F1
#
_entry.id   AF-K0I0V6-F1
#
_cell.length_a   1.000
_cell.length_b   1.000
_cell.length_c   1.000
_cell.angle_alpha   90.00
_cell.angle_beta   90.00
_cell.angle_gamma   90.00
#
_symmetry.space_group_name_H-M   'P 1'
#
loop_
_entity.id
_entity.type
_entity.pdbx_description
1 polymer ?
#
loop_
_entity_poly.entity_id
_entity_poly.type
_entity_poly.pdbx_seq_one_letter_code
_entity_poly.pdbx_strand_id
1 'polypeptide(L)'
;MAWTLDQLNAATPAQALEALDGVYEHSPWIAEQALAQRPFRSLAHLKHALAHAVRTASTEAQLGLIRAHPELAGKAMVAKSLTAESTNEQSKAGLTQCTPEEFARIQQLNADYNARFGFPFILAVRGPRGAGLNKQQIIDTFARRLDNHPEFEVAEALRNIHRIAEIRLNDKFAAEPVLGNDVWDWHEKLAEHSDPGFAEKGQLTVTYLTDAHRACAQRISHWMRDCGFDEVEVDAVGNVVGRYRAATPGAKYLMTGSHYDTVRNGGKYDGRLGIFVPMACVRELHRAGKRLPFGIEVIAFAEEEGQRYKATFLGSGALIGHFNPAWLDQKDADGVTMRAAMQHAGLCIDDIAKLQRDPAQYLGFIEVHIEQGPVLNELDLPLGVVTSINGGVRFVGEMIGTASHAGTTPMDRRRDAAVAVAELALYIEQRAAQDGDSVGTIGLLNVPGGSINVVPGRCQFSLDLRAPTDPQRDALVRDVLDHLGQIAARRGLRYTLEESMRAAAAPSAPALQHHWERAVDHLGVPVFRMPSGAGHDAMKLHEIMPQAMLFVRGENSGISHNPLESTTNNDMQLAVDAFTQVLHQLAEEQQP
;
A
#
# COMPACT_ATOMS: atom_id res chain seq x y z
N MET A 1 5.36 -35.56 -9.94
CA MET A 1 4.93 -35.47 -8.52
C MET A 1 5.34 -34.11 -8.01
N ALA A 2 4.48 -33.44 -7.22
CA ALA A 2 4.85 -32.17 -6.61
C ALA A 2 5.95 -32.39 -5.56
N TRP A 3 6.89 -31.45 -5.48
CA TRP A 3 7.93 -31.46 -4.45
C TRP A 3 7.37 -30.93 -3.12
N THR A 4 7.87 -31.42 -2.00
CA THR A 4 7.70 -30.75 -0.69
C THR A 4 8.96 -29.95 -0.34
N LEU A 5 8.82 -28.95 0.53
CA LEU A 5 9.97 -28.16 0.99
C LEU A 5 11.00 -29.04 1.73
N ASP A 6 10.53 -29.99 2.53
CA ASP A 6 11.40 -30.96 3.23
C ASP A 6 12.17 -31.84 2.25
N GLN A 7 11.54 -32.29 1.17
CA GLN A 7 12.21 -33.03 0.11
C GLN A 7 13.30 -32.18 -0.56
N LEU A 8 13.02 -30.91 -0.86
CA LEU A 8 14.01 -29.99 -1.43
C LEU A 8 15.19 -29.75 -0.47
N ASN A 9 14.91 -29.58 0.81
CA ASN A 9 15.93 -29.38 1.84
C ASN A 9 16.83 -30.61 2.02
N ALA A 10 16.27 -31.82 1.92
CA ALA A 10 17.01 -33.07 2.06
C ALA A 10 17.67 -33.56 0.75
N ALA A 11 17.26 -33.03 -0.40
CA ALA A 11 17.75 -33.46 -1.71
C ALA A 11 19.25 -33.18 -1.92
N THR A 12 19.91 -34.05 -2.67
CA THR A 12 21.28 -33.77 -3.18
C THR A 12 21.28 -32.52 -4.06
N PRO A 13 22.42 -31.81 -4.22
CA PRO A 13 22.47 -30.61 -5.06
C PRO A 13 21.90 -30.81 -6.48
N ALA A 14 22.19 -31.94 -7.12
CA ALA A 14 21.69 -32.24 -8.47
C ALA A 14 20.15 -32.39 -8.49
N GLN A 15 19.59 -33.14 -7.53
CA GLN A 15 18.14 -33.32 -7.42
C GLN A 15 17.42 -32.01 -7.07
N ALA A 16 18.02 -31.18 -6.22
CA ALA A 16 17.44 -29.89 -5.84
C ALA A 16 17.46 -28.89 -7.01
N LEU A 17 18.50 -28.90 -7.84
CA LEU A 17 18.55 -28.12 -9.07
C LEU A 17 17.49 -28.58 -10.08
N GLU A 18 17.36 -29.89 -10.28
CA GLU A 18 16.32 -30.47 -11.14
C GLU A 18 14.90 -30.11 -10.65
N ALA A 19 14.67 -30.07 -9.33
CA ALA A 19 13.41 -29.65 -8.75
C ALA A 19 13.03 -28.21 -9.15
N LEU A 20 14.02 -27.31 -9.18
CA LEU A 20 13.85 -25.88 -9.47
C LEU A 20 14.07 -25.53 -10.95
N ASP A 21 14.32 -26.52 -11.82
CA ASP A 21 14.51 -26.30 -13.25
C ASP A 21 13.26 -25.64 -13.88
N GLY A 22 13.47 -24.68 -14.77
CA GLY A 22 12.38 -23.92 -15.41
C GLY A 22 11.67 -22.88 -14.53
N VAL A 23 12.01 -22.73 -13.24
CA VAL A 23 11.48 -21.63 -12.41
C VAL A 23 11.90 -20.27 -12.97
N TYR A 24 13.17 -20.14 -13.36
CA TYR A 24 13.69 -19.01 -14.13
C TYR A 24 14.14 -19.50 -15.50
N GLU A 25 13.75 -18.78 -16.56
CA GLU A 25 14.01 -19.19 -17.94
C GLU A 25 15.53 -19.27 -18.23
N HIS A 26 16.01 -20.47 -18.61
CA HIS A 26 17.39 -20.75 -19.01
C HIS A 26 18.49 -20.19 -18.06
N SER A 27 18.20 -20.07 -16.76
CA SER A 27 19.06 -19.38 -15.79
C SER A 27 19.32 -20.22 -14.53
N PRO A 28 19.99 -21.40 -14.64
CA PRO A 28 20.19 -22.32 -13.52
C PRO A 28 21.03 -21.73 -12.39
N TRP A 29 21.91 -20.77 -12.68
CA TRP A 29 22.76 -20.09 -11.71
C TRP A 29 21.98 -19.46 -10.55
N ILE A 30 20.71 -19.07 -10.76
CA ILE A 30 19.85 -18.49 -9.73
C ILE A 30 19.50 -19.55 -8.69
N ALA A 31 19.09 -20.73 -9.15
CA ALA A 31 18.80 -21.87 -8.26
C ALA A 31 20.08 -22.37 -7.57
N GLU A 32 21.21 -22.43 -8.28
CA GLU A 32 22.51 -22.80 -7.71
C GLU A 32 22.91 -21.90 -6.55
N GLN A 33 22.79 -20.58 -6.72
CA GLN A 33 23.10 -19.61 -5.66
C GLN A 33 22.09 -19.67 -4.51
N ALA A 34 20.79 -19.74 -4.80
CA ALA A 34 19.76 -19.78 -3.77
C ALA A 34 19.87 -21.04 -2.90
N LEU A 35 20.14 -22.21 -3.50
CA LEU A 35 20.24 -23.50 -2.79
C LEU A 35 21.39 -23.56 -1.77
N ALA A 36 22.35 -22.63 -1.83
CA ALA A 36 23.38 -22.46 -0.81
C ALA A 36 22.82 -21.95 0.54
N GLN A 37 21.62 -21.37 0.55
CA GLN A 37 20.95 -20.84 1.75
C GLN A 37 20.05 -21.88 2.45
N ARG A 38 20.07 -23.15 2.01
CA ARG A 38 19.31 -24.22 2.67
C ARG A 38 19.77 -24.45 4.12
N PRO A 39 18.87 -24.91 5.01
CA PRO A 39 17.47 -25.27 4.75
C PRO A 39 16.53 -24.06 4.70
N PHE A 40 15.55 -24.10 3.80
CA PHE A 40 14.49 -23.10 3.75
C PHE A 40 13.39 -23.40 4.77
N ARG A 41 12.85 -22.36 5.39
CA ARG A 41 11.79 -22.44 6.41
C ARG A 41 10.39 -22.47 5.82
N SER A 42 10.22 -21.87 4.64
CA SER A 42 8.95 -21.77 3.92
C SER A 42 9.21 -21.61 2.41
N LEU A 43 8.17 -21.69 1.58
CA LEU A 43 8.26 -21.34 0.16
C LEU A 43 8.52 -19.85 -0.04
N ALA A 44 8.06 -18.98 0.86
CA ALA A 44 8.36 -17.56 0.82
C ALA A 44 9.86 -17.29 1.07
N HIS A 45 10.50 -18.05 1.97
CA HIS A 45 11.95 -18.01 2.18
C HIS A 45 12.69 -18.43 0.89
N LEU A 46 12.28 -19.54 0.25
CA LEU A 46 12.86 -19.97 -1.02
C LEU A 46 12.69 -18.91 -2.13
N LYS A 47 11.48 -18.33 -2.27
CA LYS A 47 11.22 -17.23 -3.22
C LYS A 47 12.15 -16.05 -2.96
N HIS A 48 12.29 -15.63 -1.70
CA HIS A 48 13.16 -14.52 -1.33
C HIS A 48 14.62 -14.82 -1.68
N ALA A 49 15.12 -16.02 -1.36
CA ALA A 49 16.50 -16.41 -1.68
C ALA A 49 16.77 -16.39 -3.19
N LEU A 50 15.80 -16.82 -4.00
CA LEU A 50 15.88 -16.77 -5.47
C LEU A 50 15.88 -15.32 -5.99
N ALA A 51 14.98 -14.46 -5.48
CA ALA A 51 14.95 -13.04 -5.88
C ALA A 51 16.23 -12.31 -5.47
N HIS A 52 16.74 -12.59 -4.26
CA HIS A 52 18.00 -12.04 -3.76
C HIS A 52 19.20 -12.46 -4.63
N ALA A 53 19.27 -13.72 -5.07
CA ALA A 53 20.31 -14.18 -6.00
C ALA A 53 20.33 -13.33 -7.29
N VAL A 54 19.16 -13.03 -7.87
CA VAL A 54 19.05 -12.16 -9.04
C VAL A 54 19.47 -10.72 -8.72
N ARG A 55 19.00 -10.17 -7.61
CA ARG A 55 19.25 -8.79 -7.19
C ARG A 55 20.72 -8.50 -6.94
N THR A 56 21.45 -9.45 -6.38
CA THR A 56 22.90 -9.32 -6.11
C THR A 56 23.80 -9.71 -7.28
N ALA A 57 23.22 -10.25 -8.36
CA ALA A 57 23.97 -10.57 -9.57
C ALA A 57 24.42 -9.31 -10.33
N SER A 58 25.38 -9.46 -11.23
CA SER A 58 25.81 -8.36 -12.09
C SER A 58 24.65 -7.88 -12.98
N THR A 59 24.68 -6.60 -13.36
CA THR A 59 23.72 -6.04 -14.33
C THR A 59 23.69 -6.84 -15.64
N GLU A 60 24.82 -7.38 -16.08
CA GLU A 60 24.90 -8.26 -17.25
C GLU A 60 24.10 -9.56 -17.07
N ALA A 61 24.22 -10.20 -15.91
CA ALA A 61 23.46 -11.41 -15.60
C ALA A 61 21.95 -11.14 -15.49
N GLN A 62 21.56 -10.01 -14.90
CA GLN A 62 20.16 -9.56 -14.83
C GLN A 62 19.59 -9.30 -16.23
N LEU A 63 20.30 -8.56 -17.08
CA LEU A 63 19.89 -8.33 -18.46
C LEU A 63 19.86 -9.63 -19.28
N GLY A 64 20.81 -10.55 -19.02
CA GLY A 64 20.82 -11.89 -19.60
C GLY A 64 19.56 -12.68 -19.25
N LEU A 65 19.15 -12.65 -17.97
CA LEU A 65 17.90 -13.25 -17.50
C LEU A 65 16.67 -12.65 -18.19
N ILE A 66 16.59 -11.32 -18.31
CA ILE A 66 15.47 -10.66 -18.99
C ILE A 66 15.41 -11.08 -20.46
N ARG A 67 16.55 -11.10 -21.15
CA ARG A 67 16.66 -11.50 -22.57
C ARG A 67 16.38 -12.98 -22.81
N ALA A 68 16.55 -13.83 -21.80
CA ALA A 68 16.25 -15.26 -21.90
C ALA A 68 14.73 -15.53 -21.94
N HIS A 69 13.90 -14.61 -21.43
CA HIS A 69 12.46 -14.78 -21.45
C HIS A 69 11.87 -14.57 -22.85
N PRO A 70 10.88 -15.39 -23.25
CA PRO A 70 10.26 -15.25 -24.56
C PRO A 70 9.35 -14.02 -24.65
N GLU A 71 9.30 -13.41 -25.83
CA GLU A 71 8.34 -12.36 -26.14
C GLU A 71 6.88 -12.84 -26.03
N LEU A 72 6.01 -11.97 -25.52
CA LEU A 72 4.57 -12.20 -25.52
C LEU A 72 4.04 -12.16 -26.95
N ALA A 73 3.30 -13.21 -27.32
CA ALA A 73 2.82 -13.44 -28.68
C ALA A 73 3.89 -13.32 -29.78
N GLY A 74 5.16 -13.55 -29.43
CA GLY A 74 6.31 -13.35 -30.31
C GLY A 74 6.60 -14.52 -31.26
N LYS A 75 7.75 -14.44 -31.94
CA LYS A 75 8.17 -15.43 -32.95
C LYS A 75 8.25 -16.85 -32.42
N ALA A 76 8.67 -17.03 -31.16
CA ALA A 76 8.74 -18.34 -30.51
C ALA A 76 7.36 -18.98 -30.32
N MET A 77 6.30 -18.18 -30.05
CA MET A 77 4.93 -18.67 -30.00
C MET A 77 4.46 -19.12 -31.39
N VAL A 78 4.73 -18.32 -32.42
CA VAL A 78 4.39 -18.64 -33.81
C VAL A 78 5.11 -19.90 -34.29
N ALA A 79 6.38 -20.05 -33.92
CA ALA A 79 7.22 -21.20 -34.24
C ALA A 79 6.98 -22.44 -33.35
N LYS A 80 6.10 -22.35 -32.33
CA LYS A 80 5.85 -23.39 -31.31
C LYS A 80 7.13 -23.87 -30.60
N SER A 81 8.06 -22.96 -30.33
CA SER A 81 9.36 -23.24 -29.70
C SER A 81 9.48 -22.67 -28.28
N LEU A 82 8.36 -22.33 -27.65
CA LEU A 82 8.31 -21.90 -26.24
C LEU A 82 8.57 -23.09 -25.31
N THR A 83 9.10 -22.81 -24.10
CA THR A 83 9.10 -23.79 -23.01
C THR A 83 7.69 -24.22 -22.63
N ALA A 84 7.56 -25.36 -21.95
CA ALA A 84 6.26 -25.89 -21.56
C ALA A 84 5.52 -24.91 -20.62
N GLU A 85 6.26 -24.31 -19.70
CA GLU A 85 5.81 -23.30 -18.74
C GLU A 85 5.30 -22.06 -19.48
N SER A 86 6.12 -21.49 -20.37
CA SER A 86 5.76 -20.29 -21.14
C SER A 86 4.57 -20.52 -22.07
N THR A 87 4.46 -21.71 -22.66
CA THR A 87 3.31 -22.10 -23.50
C THR A 87 2.00 -22.10 -22.71
N ASN A 88 2.03 -22.68 -21.50
CA ASN A 88 0.87 -22.74 -20.61
C ASN A 88 0.42 -21.34 -20.17
N GLU A 89 1.38 -20.49 -19.78
CA GLU A 89 1.12 -19.11 -19.34
C GLU A 89 0.47 -18.26 -20.44
N GLN A 90 1.05 -18.21 -21.64
CA GLN A 90 0.51 -17.41 -22.74
C GLN A 90 -0.83 -17.95 -23.27
N SER A 91 -1.04 -19.26 -23.23
CA SER A 91 -2.32 -19.88 -23.62
C SER A 91 -3.44 -19.51 -22.66
N LYS A 92 -3.17 -19.54 -21.34
CA LYS A 92 -4.15 -19.14 -20.30
C LYS A 92 -4.54 -17.67 -20.40
N ALA A 93 -3.63 -16.80 -20.81
CA ALA A 93 -3.90 -15.38 -21.05
C ALA A 93 -4.66 -15.11 -22.37
N GLY A 94 -4.99 -16.15 -23.14
CA GLY A 94 -5.72 -16.02 -24.41
C GLY A 94 -4.92 -15.37 -25.54
N LEU A 95 -3.60 -15.22 -25.39
CA LEU A 95 -2.72 -14.61 -26.40
C LEU A 95 -2.58 -15.46 -27.67
N THR A 96 -2.90 -16.75 -27.57
CA THR A 96 -2.99 -17.67 -28.72
C THR A 96 -4.28 -17.48 -29.54
N GLN A 97 -5.20 -16.62 -29.07
CA GLN A 97 -6.53 -16.35 -29.66
C GLN A 97 -6.74 -14.84 -29.88
N CYS A 98 -5.68 -14.10 -30.21
CA CYS A 98 -5.78 -12.69 -30.58
C CYS A 98 -6.49 -12.51 -31.93
N THR A 99 -7.29 -11.45 -32.03
CA THR A 99 -7.75 -10.92 -33.33
C THR A 99 -6.54 -10.43 -34.15
N PRO A 100 -6.66 -10.33 -35.49
CA PRO A 100 -5.58 -9.79 -36.33
C PRO A 100 -5.10 -8.41 -35.87
N GLU A 101 -6.02 -7.54 -35.44
CA GLU A 101 -5.73 -6.19 -34.96
C GLU A 101 -4.99 -6.21 -33.61
N GLU A 102 -5.45 -7.02 -32.65
CA GLU A 102 -4.76 -7.20 -31.36
C GLU A 102 -3.35 -7.76 -31.56
N PHE A 103 -3.21 -8.76 -32.45
CA PHE A 103 -1.92 -9.37 -32.74
C PHE A 103 -0.97 -8.36 -33.40
N ALA A 104 -1.44 -7.59 -34.39
CA ALA A 104 -0.66 -6.54 -35.02
C ALA A 104 -0.23 -5.45 -34.01
N ARG A 105 -1.12 -5.07 -33.09
CA ARG A 105 -0.81 -4.11 -32.03
C ARG A 105 0.28 -4.63 -31.09
N ILE A 106 0.19 -5.88 -30.65
CA ILE A 106 1.21 -6.52 -29.79
C ILE A 106 2.56 -6.61 -30.53
N GLN A 107 2.57 -6.97 -31.81
CA GLN A 107 3.79 -7.00 -32.63
C GLN A 107 4.45 -5.62 -32.75
N GLN A 108 3.66 -4.57 -32.97
CA GLN A 108 4.16 -3.19 -32.99
C GLN A 108 4.77 -2.80 -31.64
N LEU A 109 4.07 -3.09 -30.53
CA LEU A 109 4.56 -2.80 -29.19
C LEU A 109 5.86 -3.57 -28.87
N ASN A 110 5.96 -4.84 -29.26
CA ASN A 110 7.20 -5.61 -29.14
C ASN A 110 8.36 -4.94 -29.91
N ALA A 111 8.12 -4.47 -31.14
CA ALA A 111 9.14 -3.79 -31.92
C ALA A 111 9.59 -2.47 -31.27
N ASP A 112 8.64 -1.63 -30.85
CA ASP A 112 8.92 -0.34 -30.21
C ASP A 112 9.66 -0.51 -28.87
N TYR A 113 9.25 -1.51 -28.09
CA TYR A 113 9.85 -1.80 -26.79
C TYR A 113 11.27 -2.35 -26.92
N ASN A 114 11.50 -3.30 -27.82
CA ASN A 114 12.86 -3.78 -28.09
C ASN A 114 13.76 -2.67 -28.63
N ALA A 115 13.24 -1.78 -29.49
CA ALA A 115 14.01 -0.64 -30.00
C ALA A 115 14.40 0.35 -28.90
N ARG A 116 13.53 0.55 -27.90
CA ARG A 116 13.77 1.47 -26.78
C ARG A 116 14.66 0.88 -25.69
N PHE A 117 14.44 -0.37 -25.28
CA PHE A 117 15.06 -0.96 -24.10
C PHE A 117 16.09 -2.05 -24.40
N GLY A 118 16.08 -2.65 -25.59
CA GLY A 118 17.07 -3.67 -26.00
C GLY A 118 16.86 -5.05 -25.34
N PHE A 119 15.65 -5.32 -24.85
CA PHE A 119 15.22 -6.60 -24.28
C PHE A 119 13.69 -6.76 -24.43
N PRO A 120 13.15 -8.00 -24.35
CA PRO A 120 11.72 -8.25 -24.54
C PRO A 120 10.86 -7.73 -23.39
N PHE A 121 9.63 -7.32 -23.69
CA PHE A 121 8.67 -6.91 -22.66
C PHE A 121 8.25 -8.09 -21.78
N ILE A 122 8.42 -7.95 -20.47
CA ILE A 122 8.09 -8.99 -19.50
C ILE A 122 6.90 -8.58 -18.63
N LEU A 123 5.89 -9.43 -18.61
CA LEU A 123 4.71 -9.30 -17.78
C LEU A 123 4.31 -10.66 -17.22
N ALA A 124 4.03 -10.74 -15.93
CA ALA A 124 3.44 -11.93 -15.33
C ALA A 124 1.98 -12.07 -15.78
N VAL A 125 1.74 -12.70 -16.93
CA VAL A 125 0.41 -12.75 -17.57
C VAL A 125 -0.66 -13.49 -16.76
N ARG A 126 -0.28 -14.32 -15.78
CA ARG A 126 -1.20 -14.92 -14.81
C ARG A 126 -1.71 -13.93 -13.76
N GLY A 127 -1.10 -12.76 -13.66
CA GLY A 127 -1.54 -11.62 -12.87
C GLY A 127 -1.43 -11.78 -11.35
N PRO A 128 -1.93 -10.79 -10.59
CA PRO A 128 -1.86 -10.75 -9.12
C PRO A 128 -2.63 -11.90 -8.44
N ARG A 129 -3.73 -12.38 -9.03
CA ARG A 129 -4.54 -13.50 -8.53
C ARG A 129 -4.08 -14.88 -9.02
N GLY A 130 -3.26 -14.94 -10.08
CA GLY A 130 -2.87 -16.20 -10.72
C GLY A 130 -3.87 -16.77 -11.73
N ALA A 131 -5.01 -16.08 -11.95
CA ALA A 131 -6.10 -16.48 -12.84
C ALA A 131 -5.95 -16.04 -14.31
N GLY A 132 -5.00 -15.14 -14.61
CA GLY A 132 -4.82 -14.56 -15.95
C GLY A 132 -5.25 -13.10 -16.02
N LEU A 133 -4.44 -12.28 -16.68
CA LEU A 133 -4.83 -10.95 -17.16
C LEU A 133 -5.58 -11.09 -18.47
N ASN A 134 -6.57 -10.24 -18.70
CA ASN A 134 -7.22 -10.17 -20.00
C ASN A 134 -6.32 -9.44 -21.02
N LYS A 135 -6.60 -9.65 -22.33
CA LYS A 135 -5.77 -9.09 -23.41
C LYS A 135 -5.66 -7.57 -23.37
N GLN A 136 -6.76 -6.88 -23.03
CA GLN A 136 -6.77 -5.42 -22.94
C GLN A 136 -5.84 -4.93 -21.82
N GLN A 137 -5.89 -5.55 -20.64
CA GLN A 137 -4.99 -5.25 -19.52
C GLN A 137 -3.51 -5.46 -19.90
N ILE A 138 -3.20 -6.51 -20.66
CA ILE A 138 -1.84 -6.77 -21.16
C ILE A 138 -1.41 -5.66 -22.10
N ILE A 139 -2.23 -5.31 -23.09
CA ILE A 139 -1.94 -4.27 -24.09
C ILE A 139 -1.78 -2.89 -23.43
N ASP A 140 -2.67 -2.54 -22.50
CA ASP A 140 -2.63 -1.26 -21.79
C ASP A 140 -1.40 -1.16 -20.89
N THR A 141 -1.05 -2.25 -20.20
CA THR A 141 0.17 -2.30 -19.38
C THR A 141 1.42 -2.16 -20.25
N PHE A 142 1.44 -2.82 -21.42
CA PHE A 142 2.52 -2.74 -22.37
C PHE A 142 2.69 -1.32 -22.90
N ALA A 143 1.60 -0.70 -23.38
CA ALA A 143 1.62 0.67 -23.88
C ALA A 143 2.08 1.67 -22.81
N ARG A 144 1.59 1.54 -21.57
CA ARG A 144 1.99 2.40 -20.44
C ARG A 144 3.47 2.26 -20.11
N ARG A 145 3.98 1.03 -20.00
CA ARG A 145 5.38 0.76 -19.63
C ARG A 145 6.38 1.15 -20.71
N LEU A 146 5.92 1.29 -21.96
CA LEU A 146 6.77 1.82 -23.02
C LEU A 146 7.30 3.22 -22.70
N ASP A 147 6.58 4.02 -21.89
CA ASP A 147 6.97 5.38 -21.51
C ASP A 147 7.97 5.46 -20.35
N ASN A 148 8.28 4.33 -19.70
CA ASN A 148 9.17 4.28 -18.54
C ASN A 148 10.62 4.67 -18.85
N HIS A 149 11.33 5.16 -17.83
CA HIS A 149 12.78 5.33 -17.90
C HIS A 149 13.46 3.95 -18.00
N PRO A 150 14.53 3.77 -18.82
CA PRO A 150 15.17 2.46 -19.00
C PRO A 150 15.60 1.76 -17.71
N GLU A 151 16.16 2.50 -16.74
CA GLU A 151 16.59 1.91 -15.46
C GLU A 151 15.40 1.38 -14.64
N PHE A 152 14.30 2.14 -14.61
CA PHE A 152 13.07 1.71 -13.94
C PHE A 152 12.49 0.47 -14.62
N GLU A 153 12.52 0.42 -15.95
CA GLU A 153 11.92 -0.67 -16.72
C GLU A 153 12.70 -1.99 -16.57
N VAL A 154 14.02 -1.94 -16.40
CA VAL A 154 14.82 -3.12 -16.04
C VAL A 154 14.36 -3.69 -14.70
N ALA A 155 14.21 -2.85 -13.68
CA ALA A 155 13.73 -3.28 -12.36
C ALA A 155 12.31 -3.84 -12.44
N GLU A 156 11.42 -3.21 -13.21
CA GLU A 156 10.04 -3.67 -13.40
C GLU A 156 9.96 -5.00 -14.13
N ALA A 157 10.82 -5.23 -15.13
CA ALA A 157 10.94 -6.52 -15.80
C ALA A 157 11.38 -7.62 -14.82
N LEU A 158 12.38 -7.37 -13.98
CA LEU A 158 12.83 -8.33 -12.96
C LEU A 158 11.72 -8.66 -11.95
N ARG A 159 10.96 -7.67 -11.47
CA ARG A 159 9.80 -7.90 -10.59
C ARG A 159 8.75 -8.80 -11.22
N ASN A 160 8.45 -8.60 -12.50
CA ASN A 160 7.55 -9.47 -13.26
C ASN A 160 8.10 -10.90 -13.40
N ILE A 161 9.41 -11.05 -13.58
CA ILE A 161 10.08 -12.36 -13.58
C ILE A 161 9.96 -13.03 -12.20
N HIS A 162 10.16 -12.30 -11.10
CA HIS A 162 9.96 -12.83 -9.74
C HIS A 162 8.54 -13.29 -9.50
N ARG A 163 7.55 -12.57 -10.03
CA ARG A 163 6.14 -12.99 -9.98
C ARG A 163 5.88 -14.26 -10.80
N ILE A 164 6.46 -14.38 -12.00
CA ILE A 164 6.40 -15.60 -12.81
C ILE A 164 7.02 -16.78 -12.04
N ALA A 165 8.22 -16.58 -11.48
CA ALA A 165 8.92 -17.58 -10.69
C ALA A 165 8.12 -18.04 -9.46
N GLU A 166 7.49 -17.13 -8.72
CA GLU A 166 6.61 -17.47 -7.59
C GLU A 166 5.44 -18.37 -8.03
N ILE A 167 4.80 -18.04 -9.14
CA ILE A 167 3.70 -18.83 -9.67
C ILE A 167 4.18 -20.23 -10.10
N ARG A 168 5.34 -20.33 -10.75
CA ARG A 168 5.95 -21.62 -11.14
C ARG A 168 6.36 -22.45 -9.94
N LEU A 169 6.88 -21.82 -8.87
CA LEU A 169 7.16 -22.49 -7.60
C LEU A 169 5.88 -23.06 -6.98
N ASN A 170 4.80 -22.27 -6.93
CA ASN A 170 3.51 -22.74 -6.45
C ASN A 170 3.03 -23.98 -7.20
N ASP A 171 3.10 -23.99 -8.54
CA ASP A 171 2.73 -25.14 -9.35
C ASP A 171 3.63 -26.38 -9.05
N LYS A 172 4.95 -26.19 -8.91
CA LYS A 172 5.91 -27.28 -8.63
C LYS A 172 5.76 -27.91 -7.24
N PHE A 173 5.40 -27.10 -6.25
CA PHE A 173 5.21 -27.53 -4.88
C PHE A 173 3.73 -27.84 -4.55
N ALA A 174 2.85 -27.74 -5.54
CA ALA A 174 1.39 -27.82 -5.36
C ALA A 174 0.90 -26.93 -4.20
N ALA A 175 1.52 -25.76 -4.05
CA ALA A 175 1.15 -24.76 -3.07
C ALA A 175 0.13 -23.80 -3.66
N GLU A 176 -0.96 -23.57 -2.93
CA GLU A 176 -2.00 -22.63 -3.33
C GLU A 176 -2.21 -21.61 -2.19
N PRO A 177 -2.18 -20.30 -2.47
CA PRO A 177 -2.45 -19.26 -1.47
C PRO A 177 -3.96 -19.15 -1.23
N VAL A 178 -4.58 -20.18 -0.65
CA VAL A 178 -6.05 -20.31 -0.53
C VAL A 178 -6.68 -19.15 0.25
N LEU A 179 -6.09 -18.73 1.37
CA LEU A 179 -6.63 -17.61 2.15
C LEU A 179 -6.37 -16.28 1.46
N GLY A 180 -5.19 -16.12 0.85
CA GLY A 180 -4.88 -14.95 0.03
C GLY A 180 -5.78 -14.81 -1.19
N ASN A 181 -6.20 -15.92 -1.78
CA ASN A 181 -7.20 -15.99 -2.84
C ASN A 181 -8.56 -15.45 -2.38
N ASP A 182 -9.04 -15.92 -1.23
CA ASP A 182 -10.32 -15.47 -0.66
C ASP A 182 -10.29 -13.97 -0.31
N VAL A 183 -9.19 -13.51 0.30
CA VAL A 183 -8.99 -12.09 0.60
C VAL A 183 -9.02 -11.26 -0.69
N TRP A 184 -8.32 -11.68 -1.73
CA TRP A 184 -8.32 -11.01 -3.03
C TRP A 184 -9.72 -10.97 -3.66
N ASP A 185 -10.44 -12.09 -3.63
CA ASP A 185 -11.78 -12.22 -4.21
C ASP A 185 -12.82 -11.34 -3.46
N TRP A 186 -12.68 -11.15 -2.13
CA TRP A 186 -13.49 -10.20 -1.38
C TRP A 186 -13.26 -8.74 -1.81
N HIS A 187 -12.02 -8.33 -2.09
CA HIS A 187 -11.72 -6.99 -2.60
C HIS A 187 -12.38 -6.74 -3.95
N GLU A 188 -12.20 -7.68 -4.90
CA GLU A 188 -12.83 -7.57 -6.23
C GLU A 188 -14.35 -7.49 -6.13
N LYS A 189 -14.95 -8.32 -5.27
CA LYS A 189 -16.40 -8.34 -5.13
C LYS A 189 -16.93 -7.05 -4.46
N LEU A 190 -16.21 -6.49 -3.49
CA LEU A 190 -16.59 -5.23 -2.87
C LEU A 190 -16.44 -4.05 -3.83
N ALA A 191 -15.43 -4.09 -4.71
CA ALA A 191 -15.17 -3.07 -5.73
C ALA A 191 -16.24 -2.99 -6.84
N GLU A 192 -17.21 -3.89 -6.88
CA GLU A 192 -18.40 -3.76 -7.74
C GLU A 192 -19.31 -2.59 -7.34
N HIS A 193 -19.19 -2.11 -6.10
CA HIS A 193 -19.92 -0.94 -5.61
C HIS A 193 -19.09 0.32 -5.84
N SER A 194 -19.65 1.26 -6.62
CA SER A 194 -19.03 2.55 -6.90
C SER A 194 -20.10 3.65 -7.06
N ASP A 195 -19.75 4.87 -6.70
CA ASP A 195 -20.63 6.04 -6.73
C ASP A 195 -21.03 6.38 -8.18
N PRO A 196 -22.28 6.83 -8.40
CA PRO A 196 -22.73 7.29 -9.71
C PRO A 196 -21.83 8.39 -10.29
N GLY A 197 -21.62 8.37 -11.60
CA GLY A 197 -20.69 9.26 -12.32
C GLY A 197 -19.25 8.76 -12.40
N PHE A 198 -18.88 7.80 -11.54
CA PHE A 198 -17.62 7.05 -11.56
C PHE A 198 -17.85 5.61 -12.03
N ALA A 199 -18.89 4.96 -11.52
CA ALA A 199 -19.25 3.58 -11.86
C ALA A 199 -19.39 3.36 -13.38
N GLU A 200 -20.07 4.26 -14.10
CA GLU A 200 -20.32 4.15 -15.54
C GLU A 200 -19.03 4.29 -16.37
N LYS A 201 -17.97 4.84 -15.78
CA LYS A 201 -16.63 4.97 -16.38
C LYS A 201 -15.72 3.81 -15.99
N GLY A 202 -16.21 2.82 -15.24
CA GLY A 202 -15.39 1.75 -14.68
C GLY A 202 -14.43 2.22 -13.58
N GLN A 203 -14.71 3.36 -12.95
CA GLN A 203 -13.90 3.93 -11.89
C GLN A 203 -14.45 3.53 -10.52
N LEU A 204 -13.56 3.24 -9.56
CA LEU A 204 -13.94 2.91 -8.19
C LEU A 204 -13.97 4.18 -7.33
N THR A 205 -15.10 4.48 -6.70
CA THR A 205 -15.26 5.59 -5.77
C THR A 205 -16.34 5.23 -4.77
N VAL A 206 -16.02 5.20 -3.49
CA VAL A 206 -16.98 4.89 -2.43
C VAL A 206 -16.83 5.93 -1.34
N THR A 207 -17.70 6.93 -1.35
CA THR A 207 -17.62 8.05 -0.38
C THR A 207 -18.68 7.94 0.71
N TYR A 208 -18.40 8.49 1.90
CA TYR A 208 -19.21 8.25 3.10
C TYR A 208 -20.73 8.43 2.91
N LEU A 209 -21.49 7.39 3.30
CA LEU A 209 -22.96 7.31 3.28
C LEU A 209 -23.64 7.57 1.94
N THR A 210 -22.94 7.37 0.82
CA THR A 210 -23.60 7.16 -0.47
C THR A 210 -24.25 5.78 -0.55
N ASP A 211 -24.98 5.51 -1.62
CA ASP A 211 -25.57 4.19 -1.87
C ASP A 211 -24.49 3.10 -2.01
N ALA A 212 -23.37 3.42 -2.69
CA ALA A 212 -22.25 2.48 -2.83
C ALA A 212 -21.63 2.18 -1.46
N HIS A 213 -21.42 3.20 -0.62
CA HIS A 213 -20.88 3.04 0.72
C HIS A 213 -21.77 2.20 1.63
N ARG A 214 -23.08 2.44 1.62
CA ARG A 214 -24.04 1.60 2.36
C ARG A 214 -24.07 0.17 1.83
N ALA A 215 -23.96 -0.03 0.52
CA ALA A 215 -23.89 -1.36 -0.07
C ALA A 215 -22.61 -2.11 0.35
N CYS A 216 -21.47 -1.42 0.39
CA CYS A 216 -20.23 -1.97 0.95
C CYS A 216 -20.39 -2.36 2.41
N ALA A 217 -20.92 -1.48 3.26
CA ALA A 217 -21.15 -1.74 4.68
C ALA A 217 -22.05 -2.97 4.90
N GLN A 218 -23.15 -3.05 4.14
CA GLN A 218 -24.04 -4.21 4.17
C GLN A 218 -23.31 -5.48 3.73
N ARG A 219 -22.53 -5.44 2.64
CA ARG A 219 -21.80 -6.61 2.14
C ARG A 219 -20.78 -7.12 3.16
N ILE A 220 -19.99 -6.23 3.75
CA ILE A 220 -19.02 -6.56 4.81
C ILE A 220 -19.74 -7.19 6.01
N SER A 221 -20.87 -6.61 6.42
CA SER A 221 -21.69 -7.14 7.53
C SER A 221 -22.16 -8.57 7.26
N HIS A 222 -22.58 -8.89 6.04
CA HIS A 222 -22.96 -10.27 5.67
C HIS A 222 -21.76 -11.20 5.73
N TRP A 223 -20.62 -10.81 5.16
CA TRP A 223 -19.41 -11.64 5.18
C TRP A 223 -18.85 -11.85 6.58
N MET A 224 -18.93 -10.86 7.48
CA MET A 224 -18.58 -11.08 8.89
C MET A 224 -19.48 -12.16 9.52
N ARG A 225 -20.79 -12.17 9.24
CA ARG A 225 -21.65 -13.26 9.72
C ARG A 225 -21.26 -14.62 9.11
N ASP A 226 -20.97 -14.66 7.81
CA ASP A 226 -20.52 -15.89 7.12
C ASP A 226 -19.17 -16.40 7.64
N CYS A 227 -18.29 -15.49 8.10
CA CYS A 227 -17.02 -15.84 8.74
C CYS A 227 -17.20 -16.37 10.17
N GLY A 228 -18.40 -16.27 10.76
CA GLY A 228 -18.71 -16.85 12.06
C GLY A 228 -18.42 -15.94 13.25
N PHE A 229 -18.46 -14.62 13.06
CA PHE A 229 -18.52 -13.63 14.13
C PHE A 229 -19.81 -13.80 14.95
N ASP A 230 -19.73 -13.67 16.27
CA ASP A 230 -20.86 -13.87 17.18
C ASP A 230 -21.82 -12.67 17.19
N GLU A 231 -21.29 -11.46 17.01
CA GLU A 231 -22.04 -10.20 16.93
C GLU A 231 -21.58 -9.41 15.71
N VAL A 232 -22.52 -8.88 14.93
CA VAL A 232 -22.23 -8.01 13.79
C VAL A 232 -23.25 -6.88 13.72
N GLU A 233 -22.77 -5.65 13.80
CA GLU A 233 -23.58 -4.43 13.76
C GLU A 233 -22.99 -3.36 12.83
N VAL A 234 -23.83 -2.42 12.41
CA VAL A 234 -23.40 -1.14 11.82
C VAL A 234 -23.68 -0.07 12.86
N ASP A 235 -22.65 0.64 13.29
CA ASP A 235 -22.73 1.53 14.44
C ASP A 235 -23.29 2.93 14.08
N ALA A 236 -23.38 3.83 15.07
CA ALA A 236 -23.99 5.16 14.92
C ALA A 236 -23.27 6.09 13.93
N VAL A 237 -22.01 5.81 13.57
CA VAL A 237 -21.28 6.54 12.53
C VAL A 237 -21.11 5.74 11.24
N GLY A 238 -21.65 4.52 11.19
CA GLY A 238 -21.64 3.67 10.02
C GLY A 238 -20.49 2.66 9.99
N ASN A 239 -19.66 2.55 11.03
CA ASN A 239 -18.63 1.51 11.06
C ASN A 239 -19.30 0.14 11.07
N VAL A 240 -18.73 -0.84 10.36
CA VAL A 240 -19.18 -2.24 10.48
C VAL A 240 -18.33 -2.93 11.52
N VAL A 241 -18.95 -3.40 12.60
CA VAL A 241 -18.27 -3.98 13.75
C VAL A 241 -18.62 -5.46 13.83
N GLY A 242 -17.60 -6.33 13.77
CA GLY A 242 -17.71 -7.75 14.02
C GLY A 242 -16.98 -8.15 15.29
N ARG A 243 -17.64 -8.84 16.22
CA ARG A 243 -17.01 -9.40 17.43
C ARG A 243 -17.02 -10.92 17.43
N TYR A 244 -15.84 -11.50 17.57
CA TYR A 244 -15.60 -12.91 17.82
C TYR A 244 -15.24 -13.10 19.30
N ARG A 245 -16.08 -13.78 20.05
CA ARG A 245 -15.98 -13.87 21.53
C ARG A 245 -14.77 -14.71 21.94
N ALA A 246 -14.17 -14.32 23.07
CA ALA A 246 -13.15 -15.12 23.73
C ALA A 246 -13.70 -16.47 24.21
N ALA A 247 -12.80 -17.39 24.56
CA ALA A 247 -13.13 -18.65 25.23
C ALA A 247 -13.75 -18.42 26.62
N THR A 248 -13.39 -17.31 27.29
CA THR A 248 -13.91 -16.96 28.61
C THR A 248 -14.66 -15.62 28.55
N PRO A 249 -15.91 -15.54 29.04
CA PRO A 249 -16.65 -14.28 29.11
C PRO A 249 -15.91 -13.21 29.91
N GLY A 250 -15.95 -11.97 29.44
CA GLY A 250 -15.31 -10.83 30.11
C GLY A 250 -13.80 -10.72 29.89
N ALA A 251 -13.20 -11.60 29.07
CA ALA A 251 -11.82 -11.39 28.61
C ALA A 251 -11.72 -10.17 27.69
N LYS A 252 -10.50 -9.62 27.60
CA LYS A 252 -10.20 -8.49 26.73
C LYS A 252 -10.38 -8.85 25.25
N TYR A 253 -10.46 -7.82 24.41
CA TYR A 253 -10.44 -7.94 22.95
C TYR A 253 -9.10 -7.48 22.37
N LEU A 254 -8.66 -8.13 21.29
CA LEU A 254 -7.73 -7.52 20.35
C LEU A 254 -8.58 -6.76 19.32
N MET A 255 -8.39 -5.44 19.24
CA MET A 255 -9.04 -4.64 18.21
C MET A 255 -8.18 -4.68 16.94
N THR A 256 -8.84 -4.78 15.80
CA THR A 256 -8.20 -4.70 14.49
C THR A 256 -9.19 -4.15 13.48
N GLY A 257 -8.72 -3.72 12.32
CA GLY A 257 -9.58 -3.09 11.34
C GLY A 257 -8.82 -2.09 10.49
N SER A 258 -9.58 -1.50 9.57
CA SER A 258 -9.17 -0.38 8.71
C SER A 258 -10.43 0.12 7.98
N HIS A 259 -10.30 0.94 6.95
CA HIS A 259 -11.43 1.62 6.31
C HIS A 259 -11.95 0.94 5.04
N TYR A 260 -13.17 1.27 4.61
CA TYR A 260 -13.77 0.71 3.38
C TYR A 260 -14.24 1.75 2.36
N ASP A 261 -14.28 3.03 2.75
CA ASP A 261 -14.37 4.16 1.82
C ASP A 261 -13.10 4.27 0.98
N THR A 262 -13.17 5.05 -0.10
CA THR A 262 -12.03 5.24 -1.01
C THR A 262 -11.93 6.69 -1.43
N VAL A 263 -10.74 7.11 -1.85
CA VAL A 263 -10.59 8.27 -2.74
C VAL A 263 -11.37 8.11 -4.04
N ARG A 264 -11.55 9.24 -4.74
CA ARG A 264 -12.16 9.26 -6.08
C ARG A 264 -11.23 8.57 -7.08
N ASN A 265 -11.79 7.66 -7.88
CA ASN A 265 -11.07 6.81 -8.81
C ASN A 265 -9.87 6.09 -8.15
N GLY A 266 -10.09 5.59 -6.93
CA GLY A 266 -9.08 4.94 -6.11
C GLY A 266 -8.80 3.48 -6.48
N GLY A 267 -7.93 2.86 -5.70
CA GLY A 267 -7.61 1.45 -5.77
C GLY A 267 -8.60 0.57 -5.01
N LYS A 268 -8.42 -0.75 -5.13
CA LYS A 268 -9.34 -1.75 -4.55
C LYS A 268 -8.93 -2.20 -3.14
N TYR A 269 -7.69 -1.93 -2.71
CA TYR A 269 -7.02 -2.61 -1.60
C TYR A 269 -6.71 -1.69 -0.42
N ASP A 270 -6.52 -0.40 -0.68
CA ASP A 270 -6.44 0.67 0.31
C ASP A 270 -7.57 0.56 1.35
N GLY A 271 -7.21 0.57 2.63
CA GLY A 271 -8.06 0.26 3.78
C GLY A 271 -8.54 -1.19 3.86
N ARG A 272 -9.21 -1.66 2.82
CA ARG A 272 -9.98 -2.92 2.78
C ARG A 272 -9.17 -4.15 3.17
N LEU A 273 -7.86 -4.14 2.91
CA LEU A 273 -6.96 -5.22 3.31
C LEU A 273 -6.95 -5.44 4.83
N GLY A 274 -6.98 -4.37 5.61
CA GLY A 274 -7.01 -4.40 7.08
C GLY A 274 -8.31 -4.92 7.67
N ILE A 275 -9.36 -5.04 6.86
CA ILE A 275 -10.65 -5.65 7.23
C ILE A 275 -10.63 -7.14 6.86
N PHE A 276 -10.20 -7.46 5.64
CA PHE A 276 -10.35 -8.81 5.09
C PHE A 276 -9.31 -9.81 5.61
N VAL A 277 -8.09 -9.37 5.93
CA VAL A 277 -7.08 -10.22 6.56
C VAL A 277 -7.56 -10.79 7.91
N PRO A 278 -7.99 -9.98 8.89
CA PRO A 278 -8.49 -10.53 10.16
C PRO A 278 -9.80 -11.30 10.01
N MET A 279 -10.66 -10.96 9.04
CA MET A 279 -11.85 -11.78 8.73
C MET A 279 -11.50 -13.20 8.28
N ALA A 280 -10.46 -13.37 7.46
CA ALA A 280 -9.97 -14.70 7.07
C ALA A 280 -9.49 -15.50 8.29
N CYS A 281 -8.74 -14.87 9.20
CA CYS A 281 -8.30 -15.51 10.45
C CYS A 281 -9.48 -15.95 11.33
N VAL A 282 -10.48 -15.08 11.53
CA VAL A 282 -11.69 -15.41 12.31
C VAL A 282 -12.46 -16.58 11.68
N ARG A 283 -12.60 -16.59 10.35
CA ARG A 283 -13.25 -17.68 9.62
C ARG A 283 -12.55 -19.02 9.85
N GLU A 284 -11.22 -19.06 9.82
CA GLU A 284 -10.47 -20.30 10.07
C GLU A 284 -10.54 -20.74 11.54
N LEU A 285 -10.50 -19.80 12.50
CA LEU A 285 -10.76 -20.11 13.91
C LEU A 285 -12.16 -20.70 14.11
N HIS A 286 -13.18 -20.10 13.50
CA HIS A 286 -14.56 -20.57 13.58
C HIS A 286 -14.72 -21.96 12.96
N ARG A 287 -14.19 -22.20 11.75
CA ARG A 287 -14.20 -23.51 11.08
C ARG A 287 -13.52 -24.59 11.91
N ALA A 288 -12.45 -24.24 12.63
CA ALA A 288 -11.75 -25.14 13.54
C ALA A 288 -12.44 -25.31 14.90
N GLY A 289 -13.54 -24.60 15.17
CA GLY A 289 -14.22 -24.59 16.47
C GLY A 289 -13.35 -24.05 17.62
N LYS A 290 -12.34 -23.23 17.31
CA LYS A 290 -11.37 -22.72 18.30
C LYS A 290 -11.78 -21.35 18.81
N ARG A 291 -11.63 -21.11 20.12
CA ARG A 291 -11.73 -19.78 20.73
C ARG A 291 -10.40 -19.43 21.40
N LEU A 292 -9.99 -18.17 21.32
CA LEU A 292 -8.75 -17.67 21.93
C LEU A 292 -9.02 -17.20 23.38
N PRO A 293 -7.97 -17.03 24.22
CA PRO A 293 -8.12 -16.47 25.57
C PRO A 293 -8.65 -15.03 25.60
N PHE A 294 -8.67 -14.34 24.46
CA PHE A 294 -9.21 -13.00 24.23
C PHE A 294 -10.17 -13.02 23.04
N GLY A 295 -11.02 -12.00 22.93
CA GLY A 295 -11.92 -11.81 21.79
C GLY A 295 -11.24 -11.06 20.65
N ILE A 296 -11.80 -11.09 19.45
CA ILE A 296 -11.35 -10.28 18.30
C ILE A 296 -12.49 -9.34 17.92
N GLU A 297 -12.22 -8.03 17.92
CA GLU A 297 -13.14 -7.02 17.38
C GLU A 297 -12.54 -6.49 16.08
N VAL A 298 -13.18 -6.81 14.95
CA VAL A 298 -12.83 -6.29 13.63
C VAL A 298 -13.74 -5.11 13.29
N ILE A 299 -13.15 -3.97 12.94
CA ILE A 299 -13.87 -2.75 12.61
C ILE A 299 -13.55 -2.35 11.18
N ALA A 300 -14.58 -2.30 10.33
CA ALA A 300 -14.52 -1.62 9.05
C ALA A 300 -14.92 -0.17 9.25
N PHE A 301 -13.94 0.73 9.35
CA PHE A 301 -14.16 2.16 9.56
C PHE A 301 -14.86 2.80 8.36
N ALA A 302 -15.84 3.64 8.65
CA ALA A 302 -16.73 4.17 7.63
C ALA A 302 -16.14 5.32 6.80
N GLU A 303 -15.18 6.06 7.34
CA GLU A 303 -14.58 7.21 6.65
C GLU A 303 -13.21 7.48 7.27
N GLU A 304 -12.18 7.20 6.50
CA GLU A 304 -10.80 7.59 6.76
C GLU A 304 -10.43 8.79 5.86
N GLU A 305 -10.74 8.72 4.57
CA GLU A 305 -10.11 9.55 3.52
C GLU A 305 -10.58 11.02 3.48
N GLY A 306 -11.71 11.33 4.11
CA GLY A 306 -12.34 12.65 4.17
C GLY A 306 -12.83 13.17 2.81
N GLN A 307 -13.33 12.30 1.92
CA GLN A 307 -13.61 12.68 0.53
C GLN A 307 -14.93 13.41 0.32
N ARG A 308 -15.98 13.02 1.07
CA ARG A 308 -17.31 13.65 0.95
C ARG A 308 -17.42 14.89 1.83
N TYR A 309 -16.93 14.78 3.06
CA TYR A 309 -16.88 15.84 4.05
C TYR A 309 -15.45 15.97 4.57
N LYS A 310 -15.04 17.17 5.00
CA LYS A 310 -13.71 17.41 5.58
C LYS A 310 -13.69 16.90 7.02
N ALA A 311 -13.77 15.59 7.17
CA ALA A 311 -13.95 14.85 8.41
C ALA A 311 -13.16 13.52 8.35
N THR A 312 -11.87 13.60 8.03
CA THR A 312 -10.92 12.47 8.07
C THR A 312 -10.92 11.78 9.43
N PHE A 313 -10.83 10.45 9.45
CA PHE A 313 -10.87 9.62 10.67
C PHE A 313 -12.16 9.77 11.49
N LEU A 314 -13.30 9.97 10.83
CA LEU A 314 -14.58 10.14 11.52
C LEU A 314 -14.96 8.88 12.31
N GLY A 315 -14.76 7.71 11.69
CA GLY A 315 -15.11 6.41 12.27
C GLY A 315 -14.30 6.09 13.53
N SER A 316 -12.97 6.11 13.41
CA SER A 316 -12.05 5.88 14.53
C SER A 316 -12.06 7.00 15.57
N GLY A 317 -12.26 8.25 15.14
CA GLY A 317 -12.46 9.39 16.03
C GLY A 317 -13.65 9.21 16.97
N ALA A 318 -14.76 8.63 16.50
CA ALA A 318 -15.90 8.33 17.35
C ALA A 318 -15.59 7.27 18.42
N LEU A 319 -14.76 6.27 18.10
CA LEU A 319 -14.39 5.22 19.06
C LEU A 319 -13.51 5.72 20.20
N ILE A 320 -12.75 6.80 20.00
CA ILE A 320 -11.95 7.40 21.06
C ILE A 320 -12.66 8.56 21.77
N GLY A 321 -13.90 8.88 21.38
CA GLY A 321 -14.70 9.98 21.93
C GLY A 321 -14.35 11.36 21.33
N HIS A 322 -13.63 11.41 20.22
CA HIS A 322 -13.17 12.63 19.53
C HIS A 322 -14.00 12.98 18.28
N PHE A 323 -15.21 12.43 18.13
CA PHE A 323 -16.12 12.85 17.06
C PHE A 323 -16.42 14.36 17.20
N ASN A 324 -16.21 15.14 16.15
CA ASN A 324 -16.47 16.57 16.16
C ASN A 324 -17.91 16.89 15.74
N PRO A 325 -18.79 17.39 16.63
CA PRO A 325 -20.19 17.66 16.30
C PRO A 325 -20.38 18.70 15.19
N ALA A 326 -19.40 19.59 14.97
CA ALA A 326 -19.47 20.58 13.89
C ALA A 326 -19.44 19.96 12.49
N TRP A 327 -18.96 18.71 12.36
CA TRP A 327 -19.01 17.99 11.09
C TRP A 327 -20.44 17.73 10.61
N LEU A 328 -21.41 17.60 11.52
CA LEU A 328 -22.81 17.34 11.20
C LEU A 328 -23.43 18.42 10.29
N ASP A 329 -22.94 19.65 10.41
CA ASP A 329 -23.46 20.81 9.66
C ASP A 329 -22.64 21.10 8.39
N GLN A 330 -21.53 20.38 8.15
CA GLN A 330 -20.81 20.46 6.88
C GLN A 330 -21.68 19.96 5.73
N LYS A 331 -21.53 20.59 4.57
CA LYS A 331 -22.21 20.24 3.34
C LYS A 331 -21.24 19.60 2.36
N ASP A 332 -21.72 18.58 1.64
CA ASP A 332 -21.02 18.04 0.47
C ASP A 332 -21.19 18.97 -0.76
N ALA A 333 -20.65 18.54 -1.89
CA ALA A 333 -20.69 19.31 -3.14
C ALA A 333 -22.11 19.57 -3.67
N ASP A 334 -23.08 18.73 -3.31
CA ASP A 334 -24.48 18.84 -3.71
C ASP A 334 -25.33 19.57 -2.66
N GLY A 335 -24.69 20.05 -1.58
CA GLY A 335 -25.34 20.80 -0.51
C GLY A 335 -26.03 19.93 0.55
N VAL A 336 -25.85 18.60 0.52
CA VAL A 336 -26.37 17.68 1.53
C VAL A 336 -25.52 17.78 2.78
N THR A 337 -26.15 17.93 3.94
CA THR A 337 -25.42 17.96 5.22
C THR A 337 -25.07 16.54 5.68
N MET A 338 -23.96 16.39 6.41
CA MET A 338 -23.61 15.11 7.03
C MET A 338 -24.77 14.58 7.90
N ARG A 339 -25.43 15.47 8.67
CA ARG A 339 -26.63 15.13 9.44
C ARG A 339 -27.73 14.50 8.57
N ALA A 340 -28.04 15.12 7.43
CA ALA A 340 -29.05 14.59 6.52
C ALA A 340 -28.63 13.24 5.91
N ALA A 341 -27.35 13.07 5.58
CA ALA A 341 -26.81 11.81 5.07
C ALA A 341 -26.91 10.68 6.12
N MET A 342 -26.53 10.94 7.38
CA MET A 342 -26.66 10.00 8.49
C MET A 342 -28.12 9.61 8.75
N GLN A 343 -29.03 10.58 8.76
CA GLN A 343 -30.47 10.34 8.92
C GLN A 343 -31.03 9.51 7.75
N HIS A 344 -30.62 9.80 6.52
CA HIS A 344 -31.01 9.02 5.34
C HIS A 344 -30.48 7.58 5.38
N ALA A 345 -29.28 7.38 5.94
CA ALA A 345 -28.70 6.06 6.20
C ALA A 345 -29.37 5.32 7.37
N GLY A 346 -30.27 5.96 8.12
CA GLY A 346 -30.92 5.37 9.30
C GLY A 346 -30.04 5.32 10.54
N LEU A 347 -28.94 6.09 10.57
CA LEU A 347 -28.01 6.12 11.70
C LEU A 347 -28.52 7.04 12.82
N CYS A 348 -28.38 6.60 14.06
CA CYS A 348 -28.80 7.34 15.24
C CYS A 348 -27.67 8.25 15.75
N ILE A 349 -27.72 9.54 15.41
CA ILE A 349 -26.68 10.52 15.79
C ILE A 349 -26.52 10.64 17.31
N ASP A 350 -27.60 10.50 18.08
CA ASP A 350 -27.57 10.59 19.54
C ASP A 350 -26.82 9.40 20.19
N ASP A 351 -26.57 8.33 19.43
CA ASP A 351 -25.84 7.16 19.89
C ASP A 351 -24.31 7.27 19.65
N ILE A 352 -23.82 8.31 18.97
CA ILE A 352 -22.38 8.45 18.65
C ILE A 352 -21.52 8.43 19.91
N ALA A 353 -21.93 9.12 20.98
CA ALA A 353 -21.18 9.16 22.23
C ALA A 353 -21.06 7.77 22.92
N LYS A 354 -21.98 6.84 22.61
CA LYS A 354 -21.96 5.47 23.15
C LYS A 354 -20.91 4.59 22.47
N LEU A 355 -20.35 5.03 21.34
CA LEU A 355 -19.33 4.28 20.61
C LEU A 355 -17.96 4.32 21.28
N GLN A 356 -17.73 5.26 22.20
CA GLN A 356 -16.45 5.39 22.88
C GLN A 356 -16.05 4.09 23.55
N ARG A 357 -14.84 3.60 23.24
CA ARG A 357 -14.28 2.38 23.78
C ARG A 357 -13.57 2.65 25.10
N ASP A 358 -13.73 1.73 26.05
CA ASP A 358 -12.89 1.67 27.25
C ASP A 358 -11.59 0.94 26.92
N PRO A 359 -10.42 1.60 26.86
CA PRO A 359 -9.16 0.97 26.51
C PRO A 359 -8.75 -0.15 27.47
N ALA A 360 -9.28 -0.18 28.71
CA ALA A 360 -9.01 -1.26 29.65
C ALA A 360 -9.54 -2.62 29.17
N GLN A 361 -10.54 -2.63 28.29
CA GLN A 361 -11.11 -3.85 27.70
C GLN A 361 -10.30 -4.40 26.52
N TYR A 362 -9.21 -3.75 26.13
CA TYR A 362 -8.43 -4.12 24.94
C TYR A 362 -6.98 -4.48 25.26
N LEU A 363 -6.42 -5.38 24.46
CA LEU A 363 -4.99 -5.67 24.42
C LEU A 363 -4.22 -4.58 23.64
N GLY A 364 -4.90 -3.95 22.69
CA GLY A 364 -4.37 -2.95 21.78
C GLY A 364 -5.09 -3.01 20.43
N PHE A 365 -4.58 -2.24 19.47
CA PHE A 365 -5.03 -2.18 18.09
C PHE A 365 -3.94 -2.69 17.15
N ILE A 366 -4.26 -3.59 16.23
CA ILE A 366 -3.35 -3.93 15.13
C ILE A 366 -4.03 -3.75 13.78
N GLU A 367 -3.32 -3.19 12.82
CA GLU A 367 -3.86 -2.90 11.48
C GLU A 367 -2.91 -3.43 10.40
N VAL A 368 -3.49 -4.08 9.39
CA VAL A 368 -2.77 -4.52 8.20
C VAL A 368 -3.15 -3.58 7.07
N HIS A 369 -2.17 -3.11 6.31
CA HIS A 369 -2.42 -2.16 5.24
C HIS A 369 -1.49 -2.40 4.07
N ILE A 370 -1.83 -1.94 2.86
CA ILE A 370 -0.83 -1.84 1.80
C ILE A 370 0.16 -0.71 2.14
N GLU A 371 1.40 -0.82 1.68
CA GLU A 371 2.42 0.21 1.97
C GLU A 371 2.06 1.61 1.42
N GLN A 372 1.36 1.65 0.27
CA GLN A 372 1.11 2.88 -0.51
C GLN A 372 2.40 3.60 -0.98
N GLY A 373 3.52 2.88 -0.97
CA GLY A 373 4.84 3.37 -1.34
C GLY A 373 5.67 2.28 -2.02
N PRO A 374 6.79 2.66 -2.66
CA PRO A 374 7.56 1.76 -3.48
C PRO A 374 8.54 0.88 -2.70
N VAL A 375 8.76 1.07 -1.40
CA VAL A 375 9.93 0.56 -0.68
C VAL A 375 9.95 -0.98 -0.64
N LEU A 376 8.87 -1.63 -0.21
CA LEU A 376 8.79 -3.09 -0.19
C LEU A 376 8.83 -3.69 -1.60
N ASN A 377 8.24 -2.99 -2.58
CA ASN A 377 8.29 -3.37 -3.99
C ASN A 377 9.71 -3.32 -4.53
N GLU A 378 10.41 -2.22 -4.25
CA GLU A 378 11.80 -2.01 -4.63
C GLU A 378 12.74 -2.95 -3.91
N LEU A 379 12.45 -3.42 -2.70
CA LEU A 379 13.28 -4.36 -1.94
C LEU A 379 12.94 -5.85 -2.18
N ASP A 380 11.95 -6.15 -3.03
CA ASP A 380 11.38 -7.51 -3.20
C ASP A 380 10.89 -8.16 -1.89
N LEU A 381 10.48 -7.35 -0.91
CA LEU A 381 9.97 -7.83 0.38
C LEU A 381 8.44 -7.87 0.35
N PRO A 382 7.79 -8.93 0.86
CA PRO A 382 6.33 -9.03 0.85
C PRO A 382 5.67 -8.23 1.97
N LEU A 383 6.36 -8.07 3.11
CA LEU A 383 5.82 -7.51 4.34
C LEU A 383 6.81 -6.51 4.96
N GLY A 384 6.28 -5.46 5.59
CA GLY A 384 7.03 -4.44 6.34
C GLY A 384 6.45 -4.22 7.73
N VAL A 385 7.29 -4.23 8.76
CA VAL A 385 6.86 -3.95 10.14
C VAL A 385 6.88 -2.45 10.36
N VAL A 386 5.72 -1.86 10.62
CA VAL A 386 5.63 -0.40 10.75
C VAL A 386 6.22 0.06 12.08
N THR A 387 7.11 1.06 12.04
CA THR A 387 7.75 1.66 13.22
C THR A 387 6.93 2.79 13.83
N SER A 388 6.33 3.61 12.98
CA SER A 388 5.50 4.74 13.36
C SER A 388 4.64 5.17 12.18
N ILE A 389 3.49 5.77 12.44
CA ILE A 389 2.83 6.63 11.47
C ILE A 389 3.36 8.04 11.67
N ASN A 390 3.92 8.62 10.61
CA ASN A 390 4.62 9.89 10.71
C ASN A 390 3.69 11.03 11.14
N GLY A 391 4.12 11.76 12.17
CA GLY A 391 3.52 13.03 12.53
C GLY A 391 3.90 14.09 11.51
N GLY A 392 3.07 15.12 11.34
CA GLY A 392 3.27 16.12 10.30
C GLY A 392 2.85 17.53 10.72
N VAL A 393 3.55 18.52 10.18
CA VAL A 393 3.12 19.93 10.23
C VAL A 393 3.08 20.47 8.82
N ARG A 394 1.99 21.15 8.48
CA ARG A 394 1.84 21.83 7.20
C ARG A 394 1.73 23.32 7.39
N PHE A 395 2.35 24.06 6.47
CA PHE A 395 2.25 25.50 6.39
C PHE A 395 1.84 25.95 5.00
N VAL A 396 1.14 27.07 4.93
CA VAL A 396 0.97 27.85 3.69
C VAL A 396 1.59 29.21 3.91
N GLY A 397 2.43 29.64 2.97
CA GLY A 397 3.20 30.85 3.11
C GLY A 397 3.27 31.68 1.83
N GLU A 398 3.72 32.92 2.01
CA GLU A 398 4.04 33.82 0.91
C GLU A 398 5.33 34.56 1.21
N MET A 399 6.31 34.45 0.30
CA MET A 399 7.52 35.25 0.29
C MET A 399 7.26 36.54 -0.50
N ILE A 400 7.65 37.68 0.06
CA ILE A 400 7.33 39.02 -0.43
C ILE A 400 8.62 39.81 -0.63
N GLY A 401 8.91 40.11 -1.88
CA GLY A 401 10.03 40.91 -2.34
C GLY A 401 9.58 42.15 -3.10
N THR A 402 10.21 42.42 -4.24
CA THR A 402 9.88 43.59 -5.07
C THR A 402 9.95 43.22 -6.53
N ALA A 403 8.84 43.41 -7.24
CA ALA A 403 8.80 43.22 -8.68
C ALA A 403 9.63 44.31 -9.38
N SER A 404 10.52 43.91 -10.27
CA SER A 404 11.36 44.84 -11.01
C SER A 404 11.72 44.27 -12.39
N HIS A 405 12.24 45.12 -13.29
CA HIS A 405 12.55 44.69 -14.65
C HIS A 405 13.78 43.76 -14.69
N ALA A 406 13.64 42.58 -15.29
CA ALA A 406 14.65 41.52 -15.25
C ALA A 406 15.95 41.87 -16.00
N GLY A 407 15.90 42.76 -16.99
CA GLY A 407 17.09 43.16 -17.75
C GLY A 407 17.86 44.34 -17.16
N THR A 408 17.19 45.22 -16.41
CA THR A 408 17.77 46.51 -15.98
C THR A 408 18.03 46.58 -14.48
N THR A 409 17.50 45.64 -13.70
CA THR A 409 17.80 45.56 -12.25
C THR A 409 19.08 44.76 -12.02
N PRO A 410 20.16 45.38 -11.50
CA PRO A 410 21.40 44.67 -11.15
C PRO A 410 21.16 43.57 -10.13
N MET A 411 21.95 42.49 -10.19
CA MET A 411 21.73 41.29 -9.36
C MET A 411 21.81 41.56 -7.85
N ASP A 412 22.73 42.43 -7.41
CA ASP A 412 22.92 42.83 -6.01
C ASP A 412 21.77 43.68 -5.44
N ARG A 413 20.88 44.17 -6.30
CA ARG A 413 19.72 45.01 -5.93
C ARG A 413 18.39 44.28 -5.95
N ARG A 414 18.36 43.00 -6.35
CA ARG A 414 17.12 42.25 -6.43
C ARG A 414 16.60 41.86 -5.05
N ARG A 415 15.28 41.80 -4.97
CA ARG A 415 14.49 41.24 -3.86
C ARG A 415 13.58 40.19 -4.47
N ASP A 416 14.21 39.12 -4.97
CA ASP A 416 13.56 38.07 -5.74
C ASP A 416 12.93 37.02 -4.79
N ALA A 417 11.60 37.00 -4.77
CA ALA A 417 10.85 36.10 -3.90
C ALA A 417 10.91 34.64 -4.36
N ALA A 418 10.94 34.37 -5.67
CA ALA A 418 10.93 33.00 -6.19
C ALA A 418 12.26 32.30 -5.93
N VAL A 419 13.38 33.00 -6.14
CA VAL A 419 14.71 32.44 -5.86
C VAL A 419 14.91 32.19 -4.37
N ALA A 420 14.31 33.00 -3.49
CA ALA A 420 14.36 32.77 -2.05
C ALA A 420 13.61 31.49 -1.65
N VAL A 421 12.44 31.22 -2.24
CA VAL A 421 11.70 29.97 -1.98
C VAL A 421 12.40 28.77 -2.63
N ALA A 422 13.04 28.93 -3.79
CA ALA A 422 13.86 27.87 -4.39
C ALA A 422 15.05 27.48 -3.49
N GLU A 423 15.70 28.45 -2.85
CA GLU A 423 16.76 28.18 -1.87
C GLU A 423 16.21 27.45 -0.63
N LEU A 424 15.04 27.84 -0.13
CA LEU A 424 14.36 27.15 0.96
C LEU A 424 14.04 25.69 0.59
N ALA A 425 13.55 25.45 -0.64
CA ALA A 425 13.22 24.10 -1.13
C ALA A 425 14.44 23.17 -1.07
N LEU A 426 15.60 23.65 -1.56
CA LEU A 426 16.86 22.89 -1.52
C LEU A 426 17.31 22.60 -0.08
N TYR A 427 17.14 23.57 0.82
CA TYR A 427 17.46 23.36 2.24
C TYR A 427 16.57 22.31 2.89
N ILE A 428 15.25 22.33 2.62
CA ILE A 428 14.31 21.35 3.16
C ILE A 428 14.69 19.94 2.74
N GLU A 429 14.97 19.73 1.44
CA GLU A 429 15.42 18.45 0.91
C GLU A 429 16.69 17.98 1.62
N GLN A 430 17.70 18.85 1.71
CA GLN A 430 18.96 18.55 2.38
C GLN A 430 18.78 18.20 3.87
N ARG A 431 17.96 18.98 4.59
CA ARG A 431 17.77 18.83 6.03
C ARG A 431 16.95 17.60 6.38
N ALA A 432 15.93 17.26 5.58
CA ALA A 432 15.14 16.05 5.78
C ALA A 432 15.97 14.78 5.50
N ALA A 433 16.76 14.77 4.42
CA ALA A 433 17.61 13.62 4.05
C ALA A 433 18.70 13.29 5.09
N GLN A 434 19.05 14.23 5.98
CA GLN A 434 20.01 14.04 7.06
C GLN A 434 19.37 13.52 8.37
N ASP A 435 18.05 13.41 8.42
CA ASP A 435 17.28 13.18 9.65
C ASP A 435 16.50 11.87 9.58
N GLY A 436 17.20 10.80 9.19
CA GLY A 436 16.65 9.45 9.10
C GLY A 436 15.42 9.40 8.20
N ASP A 437 14.30 8.95 8.76
CA ASP A 437 13.04 8.78 8.02
C ASP A 437 12.15 10.04 7.97
N SER A 438 12.74 11.22 8.17
CA SER A 438 12.03 12.48 8.00
C SER A 438 11.87 12.82 6.51
N VAL A 439 10.74 13.43 6.18
CA VAL A 439 10.46 13.92 4.82
C VAL A 439 10.00 15.37 4.85
N GLY A 440 10.39 16.14 3.84
CA GLY A 440 10.03 17.55 3.73
C GLY A 440 9.76 17.91 2.27
N THR A 441 8.61 18.54 2.02
CA THR A 441 8.14 18.81 0.66
C THR A 441 7.56 20.21 0.53
N ILE A 442 7.91 20.91 -0.56
CA ILE A 442 7.16 22.07 -1.06
C ILE A 442 6.26 21.56 -2.19
N GLY A 443 4.99 21.30 -1.88
CA GLY A 443 4.02 20.77 -2.84
C GLY A 443 3.32 21.85 -3.68
N LEU A 444 3.26 23.07 -3.16
CA LEU A 444 2.76 24.26 -3.87
C LEU A 444 3.90 25.24 -4.04
N LEU A 445 4.12 25.69 -5.28
CA LEU A 445 5.09 26.74 -5.62
C LEU A 445 4.51 27.60 -6.75
N ASN A 446 4.10 28.82 -6.44
CA ASN A 446 3.37 29.69 -7.37
C ASN A 446 3.89 31.12 -7.36
N VAL A 447 4.12 31.71 -8.54
CA VAL A 447 4.41 33.13 -8.72
C VAL A 447 3.15 33.78 -9.33
N PRO A 448 2.27 34.37 -8.52
CA PRO A 448 0.98 34.87 -9.00
C PRO A 448 1.19 36.01 -10.01
N GLY A 449 0.64 35.84 -11.21
CA GLY A 449 0.77 36.82 -12.29
C GLY A 449 2.21 36.99 -12.82
N GLY A 450 3.04 35.94 -12.72
CA GLY A 450 4.43 35.97 -13.17
C GLY A 450 4.58 36.35 -14.65
N SER A 451 5.69 37.04 -14.95
CA SER A 451 6.08 37.42 -16.32
C SER A 451 7.55 37.12 -16.54
N ILE A 452 7.90 36.64 -17.74
CA ILE A 452 9.27 36.20 -18.12
C ILE A 452 10.31 37.31 -17.87
N ASN A 453 9.94 38.57 -18.08
CA ASN A 453 10.83 39.73 -17.99
C ASN A 453 10.73 40.51 -16.66
N VAL A 454 10.11 39.94 -15.62
CA VAL A 454 9.92 40.58 -14.32
C VAL A 454 10.52 39.71 -13.21
N VAL A 455 11.39 40.31 -12.38
CA VAL A 455 11.88 39.70 -11.14
C VAL A 455 10.66 39.41 -10.24
N PRO A 456 10.44 38.17 -9.78
CA PRO A 456 9.28 37.84 -8.95
C PRO A 456 9.23 38.62 -7.64
N GLY A 457 8.24 39.50 -7.50
CA GLY A 457 8.02 40.25 -6.26
C GLY A 457 7.26 39.46 -5.20
N ARG A 458 6.64 38.33 -5.55
CA ARG A 458 5.88 37.45 -4.65
C ARG A 458 6.06 36.00 -5.07
N CYS A 459 6.05 35.09 -4.11
CA CYS A 459 5.98 33.66 -4.35
C CYS A 459 5.19 32.99 -3.21
N GLN A 460 4.09 32.33 -3.58
CA GLN A 460 3.26 31.54 -2.67
C GLN A 460 3.79 30.11 -2.63
N PHE A 461 3.84 29.52 -1.45
CA PHE A 461 4.38 28.18 -1.27
C PHE A 461 3.69 27.42 -0.14
N SER A 462 3.85 26.10 -0.11
CA SER A 462 3.49 25.27 1.03
C SER A 462 4.71 24.59 1.63
N LEU A 463 4.62 24.17 2.89
CA LEU A 463 5.55 23.26 3.54
C LEU A 463 4.75 22.05 4.04
N ASP A 464 5.22 20.84 3.80
CA ASP A 464 4.74 19.61 4.43
C ASP A 464 5.96 18.89 5.02
N LEU A 465 6.07 18.91 6.35
CA LEU A 465 7.22 18.39 7.10
C LEU A 465 6.76 17.26 7.99
N ARG A 466 7.29 16.05 7.80
CA ARG A 466 6.88 14.86 8.53
C ARG A 466 8.07 14.11 9.11
N ALA A 467 7.86 13.46 10.25
CA ALA A 467 8.87 12.62 10.90
C ALA A 467 8.20 11.52 11.75
N PRO A 468 8.92 10.42 12.06
CA PRO A 468 8.35 9.31 12.81
C PRO A 468 8.12 9.61 14.29
N THR A 469 8.68 10.70 14.83
CA THR A 469 8.44 11.13 16.22
C THR A 469 8.21 12.64 16.29
N ASP A 470 7.40 13.08 17.27
CA ASP A 470 7.13 14.49 17.51
C ASP A 470 8.40 15.33 17.78
N PRO A 471 9.36 14.88 18.64
CA PRO A 471 10.59 15.63 18.86
C PRO A 471 11.42 15.84 17.59
N GLN A 472 11.48 14.81 16.73
CA GLN A 472 12.19 14.86 15.45
C GLN A 472 11.50 15.79 14.46
N ARG A 473 10.18 15.67 14.31
CA ARG A 473 9.34 16.57 13.50
C ARG A 473 9.55 18.02 13.94
N ASP A 474 9.48 18.28 15.24
CA ASP A 474 9.61 19.64 15.77
C ASP A 474 11.03 20.18 15.59
N ALA A 475 12.07 19.33 15.58
CA ALA A 475 13.42 19.74 15.22
C ALA A 475 13.53 20.13 13.74
N LEU A 476 13.02 19.30 12.84
CA LEU A 476 12.95 19.61 11.41
C LEU A 476 12.20 20.91 11.15
N VAL A 477 11.03 21.10 11.78
CA VAL A 477 10.24 22.34 11.66
C VAL A 477 11.03 23.55 12.14
N ARG A 478 11.64 23.48 13.34
CA ARG A 478 12.45 24.59 13.86
C ARG A 478 13.57 24.97 12.90
N ASP A 479 14.33 23.99 12.43
CA ASP A 479 15.48 24.22 11.53
C ASP A 479 15.04 24.85 10.20
N VAL A 480 13.94 24.37 9.61
CA VAL A 480 13.36 24.93 8.37
C VAL A 480 12.85 26.35 8.58
N LEU A 481 12.15 26.63 9.68
CA LEU A 481 11.62 27.97 9.96
C LEU A 481 12.73 28.97 10.28
N ASP A 482 13.76 28.55 11.00
CA ASP A 482 14.95 29.37 11.26
C ASP A 482 15.68 29.69 9.97
N HIS A 483 15.83 28.71 9.06
CA HIS A 483 16.46 28.93 7.77
C HIS A 483 15.64 29.83 6.85
N LEU A 484 14.31 29.70 6.84
CA LEU A 484 13.40 30.64 6.18
C LEU A 484 13.63 32.08 6.67
N GLY A 485 13.74 32.28 7.98
CA GLY A 485 14.05 33.57 8.58
C GLY A 485 15.40 34.13 8.13
N GLN A 486 16.44 33.28 8.09
CA GLN A 486 17.78 33.64 7.62
C GLN A 486 17.80 34.04 6.14
N ILE A 487 17.10 33.29 5.28
CA ILE A 487 16.95 33.61 3.85
C ILE A 487 16.28 34.98 3.69
N ALA A 488 15.17 35.21 4.40
CA ALA A 488 14.43 36.46 4.32
C ALA A 488 15.29 37.65 4.76
N ALA A 489 15.99 37.54 5.90
CA ALA A 489 16.87 38.58 6.41
C ALA A 489 18.04 38.89 5.45
N ARG A 490 18.78 37.86 5.01
CA ARG A 490 19.94 38.01 4.12
C ARG A 490 19.56 38.59 2.76
N ARG A 491 18.39 38.22 2.22
CA ARG A 491 17.89 38.69 0.92
C ARG A 491 17.08 39.98 1.00
N GLY A 492 16.81 40.50 2.21
CA GLY A 492 16.00 41.72 2.42
C GLY A 492 14.54 41.56 2.02
N LEU A 493 13.96 40.38 2.25
CA LEU A 493 12.59 40.00 1.95
C LEU A 493 11.73 39.96 3.22
N ARG A 494 10.42 39.86 3.04
CA ARG A 494 9.45 39.59 4.13
C ARG A 494 8.69 38.31 3.78
N TYR A 495 8.09 37.65 4.76
CA TYR A 495 7.21 36.52 4.50
C TYR A 495 6.01 36.51 5.44
N THR A 496 4.96 35.81 5.03
CA THR A 496 3.86 35.37 5.88
C THR A 496 3.85 33.84 5.87
N LEU A 497 3.45 33.25 7.00
CA LEU A 497 3.38 31.80 7.14
C LEU A 497 2.26 31.46 8.12
N GLU A 498 1.35 30.58 7.71
CA GLU A 498 0.23 30.08 8.51
C GLU A 498 0.39 28.57 8.70
N GLU A 499 0.36 28.10 9.95
CA GLU A 499 0.28 26.67 10.24
C GLU A 499 -1.16 26.20 9.94
N SER A 500 -1.32 25.39 8.90
CA SER A 500 -2.63 24.94 8.43
C SER A 500 -3.04 23.59 9.03
N MET A 501 -2.07 22.80 9.50
CA MET A 501 -2.30 21.48 10.08
C MET A 501 -1.13 21.08 10.98
N ARG A 502 -1.46 20.41 12.09
CA ARG A 502 -0.52 19.66 12.90
C ARG A 502 -1.14 18.34 13.34
N ALA A 503 -0.39 17.26 13.16
CA ALA A 503 -0.74 15.93 13.63
C ALA A 503 0.44 15.32 14.40
N ALA A 504 0.16 14.75 15.57
CA ALA A 504 1.12 13.99 16.35
C ALA A 504 1.53 12.72 15.61
N ALA A 505 2.77 12.28 15.81
CA ALA A 505 3.21 10.97 15.38
C ALA A 505 2.52 9.87 16.20
N ALA A 506 2.29 8.72 15.58
CA ALA A 506 1.71 7.55 16.24
C ALA A 506 2.71 6.38 16.16
N PRO A 507 3.72 6.32 17.04
CA PRO A 507 4.68 5.22 17.08
C PRO A 507 3.98 3.89 17.39
N SER A 508 4.46 2.82 16.74
CA SER A 508 4.06 1.46 17.08
C SER A 508 4.49 1.12 18.50
N ALA A 509 3.61 0.50 19.26
CA ALA A 509 3.89 -0.01 20.59
C ALA A 509 4.96 -1.12 20.50
N PRO A 510 6.09 -1.01 21.22
CA PRO A 510 7.22 -1.94 21.05
C PRO A 510 6.85 -3.42 21.21
N ALA A 511 5.95 -3.74 22.13
CA ALA A 511 5.49 -5.11 22.34
C ALA A 511 4.75 -5.66 21.10
N LEU A 512 3.76 -4.93 20.57
CA LEU A 512 2.99 -5.36 19.40
C LEU A 512 3.84 -5.32 18.12
N GLN A 513 4.76 -4.36 18.00
CA GLN A 513 5.72 -4.35 16.91
C GLN A 513 6.58 -5.63 16.92
N HIS A 514 7.07 -6.04 18.09
CA HIS A 514 7.85 -7.26 18.21
C HIS A 514 7.06 -8.53 17.85
N HIS A 515 5.75 -8.55 18.09
CA HIS A 515 4.89 -9.63 17.64
C HIS A 515 4.86 -9.74 16.10
N TRP A 516 4.79 -8.60 15.41
CA TRP A 516 4.91 -8.56 13.95
C TRP A 516 6.27 -9.02 13.47
N GLU A 517 7.36 -8.60 14.11
CA GLU A 517 8.72 -9.04 13.75
C GLU A 517 8.88 -10.55 13.87
N ARG A 518 8.42 -11.14 14.98
CA ARG A 518 8.44 -12.59 15.20
C ARG A 518 7.54 -13.32 14.20
N ALA A 519 6.38 -12.75 13.86
CA ALA A 519 5.49 -13.32 12.87
C ALA A 519 6.12 -13.32 11.47
N VAL A 520 6.73 -12.22 11.04
CA VAL A 520 7.42 -12.11 9.75
C VAL A 520 8.64 -13.04 9.70
N ASP A 521 9.46 -13.09 10.76
CA ASP A 521 10.59 -14.02 10.84
C ASP A 521 10.13 -15.49 10.78
N HIS A 522 9.01 -15.84 11.43
CA HIS A 522 8.44 -17.18 11.39
C HIS A 522 8.10 -17.63 9.96
N LEU A 523 7.66 -16.70 9.10
CA LEU A 523 7.42 -16.97 7.68
C LEU A 523 8.72 -17.15 6.87
N GLY A 524 9.89 -16.94 7.47
CA GLY A 524 11.18 -17.13 6.83
C GLY A 524 11.59 -16.03 5.86
N VAL A 525 10.92 -14.87 5.89
CA VAL A 525 11.27 -13.69 5.08
C VAL A 525 11.98 -12.64 5.97
N PRO A 526 12.81 -11.75 5.40
CA PRO A 526 13.52 -10.74 6.18
C PRO A 526 12.56 -9.79 6.92
N VAL A 527 12.88 -9.51 8.19
CA VAL A 527 12.20 -8.47 8.96
C VAL A 527 12.74 -7.11 8.50
N PHE A 528 11.87 -6.30 7.91
CA PHE A 528 12.17 -4.93 7.52
C PHE A 528 11.27 -3.96 8.27
N ARG A 529 11.89 -2.96 8.91
CA ARG A 529 11.21 -1.92 9.68
C ARG A 529 11.14 -0.64 8.86
N MET A 530 9.97 -0.01 8.83
CA MET A 530 9.77 1.25 8.09
C MET A 530 8.65 2.09 8.72
N PRO A 531 8.65 3.42 8.57
CA PRO A 531 7.50 4.22 8.95
C PRO A 531 6.40 4.18 7.89
N SER A 532 5.19 4.55 8.29
CA SER A 532 4.11 4.93 7.38
C SER A 532 4.18 6.43 7.09
N GLY A 533 4.19 6.77 5.80
CA GLY A 533 4.08 8.15 5.33
C GLY A 533 2.65 8.67 5.25
N ALA A 534 1.66 7.77 5.17
CA ALA A 534 0.24 8.07 5.07
C ALA A 534 -0.44 8.03 6.45
N GLY A 535 -1.60 8.72 6.57
CA GLY A 535 -2.44 8.60 7.75
C GLY A 535 -3.22 7.29 7.73
N HIS A 536 -3.57 6.78 8.92
CA HIS A 536 -4.37 5.56 9.09
C HIS A 536 -5.24 5.70 10.34
N ASP A 537 -6.33 4.94 10.44
CA ASP A 537 -7.18 4.93 11.64
C ASP A 537 -6.38 4.59 12.91
N ALA A 538 -5.33 3.75 12.81
CA ALA A 538 -4.35 3.50 13.88
C ALA A 538 -3.83 4.78 14.55
N MET A 539 -3.73 5.92 13.85
CA MET A 539 -3.32 7.19 14.44
C MET A 539 -4.26 7.66 15.54
N LYS A 540 -5.57 7.42 15.37
CA LYS A 540 -6.58 7.78 16.38
C LYS A 540 -6.57 6.80 17.54
N LEU A 541 -6.49 5.50 17.25
CA LEU A 541 -6.48 4.49 18.30
C LEU A 541 -5.22 4.61 19.17
N HIS A 542 -4.09 5.04 18.61
CA HIS A 542 -2.86 5.36 19.34
C HIS A 542 -3.06 6.33 20.52
N GLU A 543 -4.02 7.25 20.42
CA GLU A 543 -4.27 8.27 21.45
C GLU A 543 -4.74 7.64 22.79
N ILE A 544 -5.33 6.44 22.75
CA ILE A 544 -5.91 5.79 23.94
C ILE A 544 -5.42 4.36 24.21
N MET A 545 -4.77 3.69 23.25
CA MET A 545 -4.30 2.31 23.42
C MET A 545 -3.02 2.00 22.63
N PRO A 546 -2.27 0.94 22.99
CA PRO A 546 -1.14 0.46 22.20
C PRO A 546 -1.59 0.09 20.79
N GLN A 547 -0.84 0.50 19.76
CA GLN A 547 -1.12 0.12 18.38
C GLN A 547 0.13 -0.40 17.65
N ALA A 548 0.00 -1.27 16.65
CA ALA A 548 1.07 -1.53 15.69
C ALA A 548 0.52 -1.98 14.33
N MET A 549 1.22 -1.62 13.25
CA MET A 549 0.80 -1.97 11.89
C MET A 549 1.76 -2.93 11.17
N LEU A 550 1.20 -3.66 10.20
CA LEU A 550 1.93 -4.45 9.21
C LEU A 550 1.60 -3.95 7.81
N PHE A 551 2.63 -3.63 7.03
CA PHE A 551 2.49 -3.32 5.62
C PHE A 551 2.62 -4.54 4.73
N VAL A 552 1.86 -4.53 3.65
CA VAL A 552 1.90 -5.49 2.54
C VAL A 552 2.37 -4.76 1.28
N ARG A 553 3.28 -5.40 0.54
CA ARG A 553 3.83 -4.84 -0.71
C ARG A 553 2.71 -4.51 -1.72
N GLY A 554 2.79 -3.31 -2.29
CA GLY A 554 2.03 -2.93 -3.48
C GLY A 554 2.77 -3.29 -4.77
N GLU A 555 2.02 -3.66 -5.81
CA GLU A 555 2.49 -3.82 -7.19
C GLU A 555 2.60 -2.45 -7.88
N ASN A 556 3.11 -2.42 -9.12
CA ASN A 556 3.29 -1.18 -9.90
C ASN A 556 4.08 -0.11 -9.10
N SER A 557 5.15 -0.51 -8.43
CA SER A 557 5.96 0.35 -7.55
C SER A 557 5.15 0.99 -6.41
N GLY A 558 4.18 0.25 -5.88
CA GLY A 558 3.45 0.67 -4.69
C GLY A 558 2.49 1.83 -4.90
N ILE A 559 2.11 2.10 -6.16
CA ILE A 559 1.09 3.09 -6.48
C ILE A 559 -0.18 2.80 -5.67
N SER A 560 -0.73 3.86 -5.05
CA SER A 560 -2.03 3.88 -4.38
C SER A 560 -2.80 5.14 -4.78
N HIS A 561 -4.05 5.27 -4.33
CA HIS A 561 -4.98 6.35 -4.74
C HIS A 561 -5.14 6.43 -6.27
N ASN A 562 -5.07 5.26 -6.91
CA ASN A 562 -5.03 5.12 -8.37
C ASN A 562 -5.61 3.75 -8.77
N PRO A 563 -6.30 3.64 -9.92
CA PRO A 563 -6.87 2.37 -10.37
C PRO A 563 -5.85 1.26 -10.65
N LEU A 564 -4.56 1.60 -10.79
CA LEU A 564 -3.45 0.66 -10.96
C LEU A 564 -2.94 0.08 -9.63
N GLU A 565 -3.45 0.54 -8.49
CA GLU A 565 -3.16 -0.07 -7.19
C GLU A 565 -3.46 -1.57 -7.22
N SER A 566 -2.51 -2.37 -6.76
CA SER A 566 -2.63 -3.81 -6.76
C SER A 566 -1.72 -4.44 -5.71
N THR A 567 -2.08 -5.63 -5.24
CA THR A 567 -1.21 -6.52 -4.45
C THR A 567 -1.54 -7.96 -4.80
N THR A 568 -0.61 -8.89 -4.56
CA THR A 568 -0.77 -10.28 -4.99
C THR A 568 -1.49 -11.12 -3.95
N ASN A 569 -2.20 -12.16 -4.41
CA ASN A 569 -2.78 -13.17 -3.52
C ASN A 569 -1.72 -13.87 -2.63
N ASN A 570 -0.46 -13.95 -3.07
CA ASN A 570 0.61 -14.56 -2.28
C ASN A 570 1.06 -13.63 -1.15
N ASP A 571 1.20 -12.33 -1.43
CA ASP A 571 1.52 -11.35 -0.38
C ASP A 571 0.35 -11.22 0.62
N MET A 572 -0.91 -11.29 0.15
CA MET A 572 -2.09 -11.38 1.03
C MET A 572 -2.10 -12.66 1.88
N GLN A 573 -1.71 -13.81 1.32
CA GLN A 573 -1.59 -15.06 2.08
C GLN A 573 -0.57 -14.89 3.22
N LEU A 574 0.59 -14.31 2.93
CA LEU A 574 1.62 -14.05 3.95
C LEU A 574 1.13 -13.08 5.02
N ALA A 575 0.31 -12.09 4.67
CA ALA A 575 -0.31 -11.20 5.65
C ALA A 575 -1.27 -11.95 6.60
N VAL A 576 -2.10 -12.86 6.06
CA VAL A 576 -2.99 -13.72 6.87
C VAL A 576 -2.19 -14.67 7.76
N ASP A 577 -1.12 -15.26 7.25
CA ASP A 577 -0.25 -16.17 8.02
C ASP A 577 0.47 -15.41 9.15
N ALA A 578 0.98 -14.20 8.86
CA ALA A 578 1.59 -13.34 9.87
C ALA A 578 0.57 -12.93 10.95
N PHE A 579 -0.64 -12.51 10.55
CA PHE A 579 -1.69 -12.14 11.50
C PHE A 579 -2.07 -13.33 12.39
N THR A 580 -2.23 -14.51 11.80
CA THR A 580 -2.50 -15.76 12.54
C THR A 580 -1.38 -16.06 13.54
N GLN A 581 -0.13 -15.84 13.17
CA GLN A 581 1.01 -16.02 14.07
C GLN A 581 1.04 -14.98 15.21
N VAL A 582 0.59 -13.74 14.99
CA VAL A 582 0.40 -12.76 16.08
C VAL A 582 -0.70 -13.22 17.04
N LEU A 583 -1.82 -13.75 16.53
CA LEU A 583 -2.88 -14.30 17.38
C LEU A 583 -2.39 -15.46 18.24
N HIS A 584 -1.55 -16.34 17.68
CA HIS A 584 -0.94 -17.44 18.43
C HIS A 584 0.00 -16.95 19.54
N GLN A 585 0.90 -16.01 19.22
CA GLN A 585 1.81 -15.41 20.20
C GLN A 585 1.05 -14.78 21.38
N LEU A 586 0.04 -13.95 21.08
CA LEU A 586 -0.79 -13.32 22.11
C LEU A 586 -1.56 -14.36 22.94
N ALA A 587 -2.00 -15.46 22.33
CA ALA A 587 -2.73 -16.50 23.04
C ALA A 587 -1.82 -17.31 23.97
N GLU A 588 -0.56 -17.54 23.60
CA GLU A 588 0.45 -18.18 24.44
C GLU A 588 0.82 -17.30 25.65
N GLU A 589 0.96 -15.99 25.45
CA GLU A 589 1.29 -15.04 26.53
C GLU A 589 0.19 -14.87 27.58
N GLN A 590 -1.06 -15.21 27.24
CA GLN A 590 -2.21 -15.17 28.14
C GLN A 590 -2.45 -16.51 28.85
N GLN A 591 -1.64 -17.54 28.58
CA GLN A 591 -1.69 -18.79 29.34
C GLN A 591 -0.98 -18.61 30.70
N PRO A 592 -1.57 -19.12 31.79
CA PRO A 592 -1.06 -18.92 33.15
C PRO A 592 0.26 -19.63 33.44
#